data_AF-A0A7C3ENJ7-F1
#
_entry.id   AF-A0A7C3ENJ7-F1
#
_cell.length_a   1.000
_cell.length_b   1.000
_cell.length_c   1.000
_cell.angle_alpha   90.00
_cell.angle_beta   90.00
_cell.angle_gamma   90.00
#
_symmetry.space_group_name_H-M   'P 1'
#
loop_
_entity.id
_entity.type
_entity.pdbx_description
1 polymer ?
#
loop_
_entity_poly.entity_id
_entity_poly.type
_entity_poly.pdbx_seq_one_letter_code
_entity_poly.pdbx_strand_id
1 'polypeptide(L)'
;MRWWFPWVIGVVLVGYAAAPAIAADKRAEAAAAYRRYCASCHGSEGRGDGPDAARFARAPRNLREGFLNAYDVDELVERIRSGTPLRIEFDPAKQRDLETKADALVAHLRRLAQARWAQVERGWGLYEVRCAECHGTYGHPPPELPRGVTRPRDLSDPEWQKRTSDADLIAAVRHGRKGMPALVPRIGNDEARALAVFVRILSPGFEWYQRTCAVCHGDDGRGVQAVSGEVYRLPKVRFDRRYFSGRSESEIRSAVLHMLHEHEPAMPHFAPMLERAQIRAIVEYLRSLP
;
A
#
# COMPACT_ATOMS: atom_id res chain seq x y z
N MET A 1 -63.92 -22.71 43.59
CA MET A 1 -62.47 -22.98 43.59
C MET A 1 -61.84 -22.20 42.45
N ARG A 2 -61.15 -21.09 42.73
CA ARG A 2 -60.49 -20.23 41.73
C ARG A 2 -59.04 -20.71 41.59
N TRP A 3 -58.68 -21.21 40.42
CA TRP A 3 -57.31 -21.63 40.12
C TRP A 3 -56.55 -20.46 39.52
N TRP A 4 -55.44 -20.10 40.15
CA TRP A 4 -54.55 -19.01 39.81
C TRP A 4 -53.37 -19.61 39.03
N PHE A 5 -53.20 -19.24 37.75
CA PHE A 5 -52.02 -19.60 36.95
C PHE A 5 -51.02 -18.43 36.98
N PRO A 6 -49.82 -18.59 37.56
CA PRO A 6 -48.81 -17.55 37.51
C PRO A 6 -48.13 -17.60 36.13
N TRP A 7 -48.05 -16.44 35.48
CA TRP A 7 -47.29 -16.23 34.26
C TRP A 7 -45.80 -16.15 34.64
N VAL A 8 -45.00 -17.14 34.25
CA VAL A 8 -43.54 -17.06 34.34
C VAL A 8 -43.03 -16.39 33.07
N ILE A 9 -42.60 -15.13 33.19
CA ILE A 9 -41.89 -14.41 32.13
C ILE A 9 -40.46 -14.97 32.10
N GLY A 10 -40.18 -15.88 31.17
CA GLY A 10 -38.83 -16.34 30.89
C GLY A 10 -38.05 -15.26 30.15
N VAL A 11 -37.11 -14.61 30.84
CA VAL A 11 -36.13 -13.73 30.20
C VAL A 11 -35.13 -14.60 29.44
N VAL A 12 -35.25 -14.63 28.11
CA VAL A 12 -34.24 -15.22 27.24
C VAL A 12 -33.06 -14.24 27.15
N LEU A 13 -32.00 -14.51 27.92
CA LEU A 13 -30.71 -13.85 27.76
C LEU A 13 -30.06 -14.39 26.48
N VAL A 14 -30.24 -13.69 25.36
CA VAL A 14 -29.44 -13.90 24.15
C VAL A 14 -28.03 -13.40 24.46
N GLY A 15 -27.12 -14.33 24.78
CA GLY A 15 -25.71 -14.04 24.91
C GLY A 15 -25.13 -13.68 23.54
N TYR A 16 -24.81 -12.41 23.31
CA TYR A 16 -23.94 -12.01 22.21
C TYR A 16 -22.52 -12.51 22.51
N ALA A 17 -22.14 -13.63 21.89
CA ALA A 17 -20.75 -14.03 21.85
C ALA A 17 -19.99 -12.98 21.01
N ALA A 18 -19.18 -12.16 21.67
CA ALA A 18 -18.26 -11.26 20.99
C ALA A 18 -17.33 -12.11 20.12
N ALA A 19 -17.20 -11.74 18.84
CA ALA A 19 -16.23 -12.37 17.95
C ALA A 19 -14.83 -12.32 18.60
N PRO A 20 -14.03 -13.40 18.51
CA PRO A 20 -12.72 -13.42 19.14
C PRO A 20 -11.86 -12.28 18.60
N ALA A 21 -11.26 -11.51 19.51
CA ALA A 21 -10.36 -10.44 19.13
C ALA A 21 -9.12 -11.02 18.43
N ILE A 22 -8.77 -10.48 17.26
CA ILE A 22 -7.52 -10.80 16.58
C ILE A 22 -6.32 -10.52 17.51
N ALA A 23 -5.37 -11.45 17.56
CA ALA A 23 -4.15 -11.28 18.35
C ALA A 23 -3.38 -10.02 17.89
N ALA A 24 -2.71 -9.34 18.82
CA ALA A 24 -2.13 -8.02 18.59
C ALA A 24 -1.03 -8.01 17.50
N ASP A 25 -0.24 -9.08 17.43
CA ASP A 25 0.76 -9.33 16.39
C ASP A 25 0.11 -9.47 15.01
N LYS A 26 -0.91 -10.32 14.89
CA LYS A 26 -1.66 -10.50 13.64
C LYS A 26 -2.38 -9.23 13.20
N ARG A 27 -2.86 -8.44 14.15
CA ARG A 27 -3.44 -7.12 13.87
C ARG A 27 -2.40 -6.16 13.28
N ALA A 28 -1.19 -6.14 13.82
CA ALA A 28 -0.12 -5.28 13.32
C ALA A 28 0.32 -5.67 11.90
N GLU A 29 0.46 -6.97 11.62
CA GLU A 29 0.75 -7.51 10.29
C GLU A 29 -0.36 -7.17 9.28
N ALA A 30 -1.62 -7.39 9.66
CA ALA A 30 -2.77 -7.03 8.82
C ALA A 30 -2.83 -5.52 8.54
N ALA A 31 -2.56 -4.69 9.54
CA ALA A 31 -2.51 -3.24 9.37
C ALA A 31 -1.37 -2.83 8.42
N ALA A 32 -0.21 -3.46 8.51
CA ALA A 32 0.91 -3.22 7.59
C ALA A 32 0.55 -3.64 6.15
N ALA A 33 0.01 -4.84 5.97
CA ALA A 33 -0.45 -5.32 4.68
C ALA A 33 -1.54 -4.40 4.08
N TYR A 34 -2.51 -3.98 4.89
CA TYR A 34 -3.52 -3.01 4.46
C TYR A 34 -2.89 -1.68 4.01
N ARG A 35 -1.93 -1.13 4.78
CA ARG A 35 -1.22 0.10 4.41
C ARG A 35 -0.44 -0.04 3.10
N ARG A 36 0.17 -1.20 2.87
CA ARG A 36 0.95 -1.51 1.66
C ARG A 36 0.05 -1.66 0.43
N TYR A 37 -1.01 -2.45 0.53
CA TYR A 37 -1.77 -2.91 -0.63
C TYR A 37 -3.09 -2.16 -0.89
N CYS A 38 -3.67 -1.53 0.14
CA CYS A 38 -5.03 -1.00 0.05
C CYS A 38 -5.11 0.51 0.30
N ALA A 39 -4.27 1.06 1.18
CA ALA A 39 -4.41 2.42 1.69
C ALA A 39 -4.13 3.53 0.65
N SER A 40 -3.43 3.24 -0.45
CA SER A 40 -3.26 4.23 -1.53
C SER A 40 -4.60 4.68 -2.09
N CYS A 41 -5.56 3.76 -2.24
CA CYS A 41 -6.91 4.04 -2.69
C CYS A 41 -7.87 4.28 -1.52
N HIS A 42 -7.89 3.37 -0.54
CA HIS A 42 -8.88 3.40 0.52
C HIS A 42 -8.50 4.29 1.72
N GLY A 43 -7.31 4.88 1.74
CA GLY A 43 -6.80 5.67 2.88
C GLY A 43 -6.25 4.80 4.00
N SER A 44 -5.43 5.38 4.87
CA SER A 44 -4.81 4.66 6.00
C SER A 44 -5.84 4.08 6.97
N GLU A 45 -7.02 4.70 7.06
CA GLU A 45 -8.15 4.28 7.88
C GLU A 45 -9.28 3.61 7.11
N GLY A 46 -9.15 3.42 5.79
CA GLY A 46 -10.22 2.77 5.01
C GLY A 46 -11.42 3.66 4.70
N ARG A 47 -11.30 4.99 4.76
CA ARG A 47 -12.41 5.91 4.50
C ARG A 47 -12.67 6.19 3.02
N GLY A 48 -11.86 5.65 2.13
CA GLY A 48 -11.96 5.95 0.69
C GLY A 48 -11.31 7.29 0.32
N ASP A 49 -10.43 7.80 1.17
CA ASP A 49 -9.77 9.10 1.08
C ASP A 49 -8.25 8.96 0.87
N GLY A 50 -7.82 7.82 0.34
CA GLY A 50 -6.42 7.60 0.01
C GLY A 50 -5.89 8.64 -0.97
N PRO A 51 -4.57 8.84 -1.04
CA PRO A 51 -3.96 9.81 -1.96
C PRO A 51 -4.33 9.60 -3.44
N ASP A 52 -4.83 8.41 -3.80
CA ASP A 52 -5.26 8.04 -5.15
C ASP A 52 -6.74 8.35 -5.37
N ALA A 53 -7.54 8.49 -4.31
CA ALA A 53 -8.99 8.63 -4.38
C ALA A 53 -9.41 9.80 -5.29
N ALA A 54 -8.65 10.90 -5.27
CA ALA A 54 -8.92 12.09 -6.07
C ALA A 54 -8.80 11.87 -7.59
N ARG A 55 -8.16 10.77 -8.04
CA ARG A 55 -7.96 10.41 -9.45
C ARG A 55 -9.15 9.69 -10.07
N PHE A 56 -9.99 9.11 -9.22
CA PHE A 56 -11.15 8.36 -9.67
C PHE A 56 -12.33 9.31 -9.89
N ALA A 57 -13.18 8.99 -10.87
CA ALA A 57 -14.43 9.70 -11.11
C ALA A 57 -15.37 9.61 -9.90
N ARG A 58 -15.25 8.51 -9.13
CA ARG A 58 -15.91 8.33 -7.83
C ARG A 58 -14.87 7.84 -6.82
N ALA A 59 -14.85 8.45 -5.64
CA ALA A 59 -13.97 8.02 -4.57
C ALA A 59 -14.19 6.53 -4.24
N PRO A 60 -13.14 5.80 -3.81
CA PRO A 60 -13.29 4.42 -3.37
C PRO A 60 -14.27 4.36 -2.21
N ARG A 61 -14.95 3.23 -2.07
CA ARG A 61 -15.92 3.04 -0.99
C ARG A 61 -15.26 3.23 0.37
N ASN A 62 -15.96 3.92 1.27
CA ASN A 62 -15.64 3.96 2.68
C ASN A 62 -15.85 2.57 3.30
N LEU A 63 -14.76 1.90 3.63
CA LEU A 63 -14.72 0.57 4.23
C LEU A 63 -15.16 0.56 5.71
N ARG A 64 -15.46 1.74 6.29
CA ARG A 64 -15.91 1.92 7.67
C ARG A 64 -17.43 1.93 7.83
N GLU A 65 -18.20 2.10 6.75
CA GLU A 65 -19.66 2.29 6.79
C GLU A 65 -20.48 1.01 7.01
N GLY A 66 -19.98 0.08 7.84
CA GLY A 66 -20.69 -1.15 8.21
C GLY A 66 -20.91 -2.16 7.08
N PHE A 67 -20.69 -1.78 5.81
CA PHE A 67 -20.89 -2.66 4.65
C PHE A 67 -20.04 -3.94 4.76
N LEU A 68 -18.82 -3.86 5.31
CA LEU A 68 -17.99 -5.04 5.50
C LEU A 68 -18.68 -6.08 6.40
N ASN A 69 -19.53 -5.67 7.34
CA ASN A 69 -20.28 -6.59 8.21
C ASN A 69 -21.52 -7.19 7.53
N ALA A 70 -21.95 -6.64 6.38
CA ALA A 70 -23.08 -7.17 5.62
C ALA A 70 -22.70 -8.38 4.75
N TYR A 71 -21.41 -8.68 4.60
CA TYR A 71 -20.91 -9.80 3.82
C TYR A 71 -20.24 -10.84 4.71
N ASP A 72 -20.32 -12.11 4.30
CA ASP A 72 -19.46 -13.14 4.87
C ASP A 72 -17.98 -12.83 4.58
N VAL A 73 -17.10 -13.18 5.51
CA VAL A 73 -15.68 -12.86 5.37
C VAL A 73 -15.02 -13.64 4.24
N ASP A 74 -15.43 -14.88 3.95
CA ASP A 74 -14.91 -15.65 2.82
C ASP A 74 -15.35 -15.05 1.49
N GLU A 75 -16.57 -14.50 1.43
CA GLU A 75 -17.04 -13.78 0.25
C GLU A 75 -16.19 -12.52 0.00
N LEU A 76 -15.90 -11.75 1.06
CA LEU A 76 -15.00 -10.59 0.95
C LEU A 76 -13.59 -11.00 0.53
N VAL A 77 -13.08 -12.11 1.05
CA VAL A 77 -11.77 -12.66 0.66
C VAL A 77 -11.74 -12.94 -0.83
N GLU A 78 -12.75 -13.61 -1.39
CA GLU A 78 -12.79 -13.89 -2.83
C GLU A 78 -12.93 -12.64 -3.69
N ARG A 79 -13.75 -11.67 -3.27
CA ARG A 79 -13.90 -10.40 -3.98
C ARG A 79 -12.59 -9.62 -4.03
N ILE A 80 -11.87 -9.53 -2.91
CA ILE A 80 -10.55 -8.86 -2.85
C ILE A 80 -9.51 -9.64 -3.64
N ARG A 81 -9.49 -10.97 -3.51
CA ARG A 81 -8.54 -11.84 -4.20
C ARG A 81 -8.69 -11.76 -5.72
N SER A 82 -9.93 -11.81 -6.21
CA SER A 82 -10.27 -11.85 -7.65
C SER A 82 -10.34 -10.47 -8.32
N GLY A 83 -10.56 -9.39 -7.57
CA GLY A 83 -10.73 -8.02 -8.08
C GLY A 83 -12.02 -7.77 -8.88
N THR A 84 -12.86 -8.78 -9.11
CA THR A 84 -14.06 -8.70 -9.96
C THR A 84 -15.33 -8.63 -9.10
N PRO A 85 -16.31 -7.75 -9.36
CA PRO A 85 -16.42 -6.72 -10.41
C PRO A 85 -16.17 -5.28 -9.88
N LEU A 86 -15.05 -5.04 -9.19
CA LEU A 86 -14.75 -3.72 -8.61
C LEU A 86 -14.07 -2.81 -9.65
N ARG A 87 -14.85 -2.41 -10.67
CA ARG A 87 -14.38 -1.46 -11.70
C ARG A 87 -14.11 -0.10 -11.07
N ILE A 88 -12.96 0.47 -11.39
CA ILE A 88 -12.56 1.82 -11.02
C ILE A 88 -12.73 2.71 -12.25
N GLU A 89 -13.49 3.79 -12.12
CA GLU A 89 -13.62 4.80 -13.16
C GLU A 89 -12.61 5.92 -12.87
N PHE A 90 -11.78 6.31 -13.84
CA PHE A 90 -10.83 7.41 -13.70
C PHE A 90 -11.42 8.71 -14.24
N ASP A 91 -11.04 9.82 -13.61
CA ASP A 91 -11.34 11.16 -14.13
C ASP A 91 -10.35 11.49 -15.27
N PRO A 92 -10.80 11.56 -16.53
CA PRO A 92 -9.90 11.80 -17.68
C PRO A 92 -9.15 13.12 -17.58
N ALA A 93 -9.75 14.14 -16.96
CA ALA A 93 -9.13 15.46 -16.79
C ALA A 93 -8.01 15.47 -15.74
N LYS A 94 -7.97 14.46 -14.86
CA LYS A 94 -6.96 14.32 -13.79
C LYS A 94 -5.86 13.32 -14.13
N GLN A 95 -5.91 12.71 -15.30
CA GLN A 95 -4.79 11.95 -15.82
C GLN A 95 -3.70 12.92 -16.26
N ARG A 96 -2.77 13.24 -15.34
CA ARG A 96 -1.51 13.94 -15.67
C ARG A 96 -0.88 13.35 -16.93
N ASP A 97 -0.20 14.20 -17.69
CA ASP A 97 0.47 13.88 -18.96
C ASP A 97 1.16 12.50 -18.92
N LEU A 98 0.76 11.64 -19.86
CA LEU A 98 1.19 10.26 -19.98
C LEU A 98 2.70 10.17 -20.24
N GLU A 99 3.24 11.12 -21.00
CA GLU A 99 4.66 11.21 -21.34
C GLU A 99 5.51 11.44 -20.09
N THR A 100 5.13 12.42 -19.25
CA THR A 100 5.80 12.68 -17.97
C THR A 100 5.83 11.44 -17.06
N LYS A 101 4.75 10.64 -17.05
CA LYS A 101 4.71 9.38 -16.27
C LYS A 101 5.66 8.34 -16.85
N ALA A 102 5.70 8.20 -18.17
CA ALA A 102 6.59 7.27 -18.84
C ALA A 102 8.06 7.60 -18.54
N ASP A 103 8.44 8.87 -18.60
CA ASP A 103 9.78 9.34 -18.19
C ASP A 103 10.14 8.92 -16.76
N ALA A 104 9.25 9.24 -15.82
CA ALA A 104 9.45 8.93 -14.41
C ALA A 104 9.58 7.41 -14.18
N LEU A 105 8.74 6.61 -14.85
CA LEU A 105 8.78 5.16 -14.80
C LEU A 105 10.09 4.61 -15.36
N VAL A 106 10.51 5.02 -16.57
CA VAL A 106 11.77 4.57 -17.18
C VAL A 106 12.95 4.86 -16.24
N ALA A 107 13.00 6.05 -15.64
CA ALA A 107 14.04 6.40 -14.68
C ALA A 107 14.00 5.51 -13.42
N HIS A 108 12.80 5.17 -12.92
CA HIS A 108 12.66 4.26 -11.79
C HIS A 108 13.05 2.82 -12.12
N LEU A 109 12.62 2.30 -13.28
CA LEU A 109 12.95 0.97 -13.77
C LEU A 109 14.48 0.76 -13.83
N ARG A 110 15.24 1.78 -14.27
CA ARG A 110 16.72 1.76 -14.24
C ARG A 110 17.30 1.66 -12.83
N ARG A 111 16.64 2.26 -11.84
CA ARG A 111 17.03 2.17 -10.42
C ARG A 111 16.71 0.79 -9.83
N LEU A 112 15.60 0.16 -10.22
CA LEU A 112 15.23 -1.19 -9.77
C LEU A 112 16.37 -2.20 -10.03
N ALA A 113 16.96 -2.17 -11.23
CA ALA A 113 18.05 -3.06 -11.62
C ALA A 113 19.34 -2.91 -10.79
N GLN A 114 19.49 -1.81 -10.08
CA GLN A 114 20.68 -1.47 -9.30
C GLN A 114 20.44 -1.53 -7.80
N ALA A 115 19.17 -1.58 -7.38
CA ALA A 115 18.78 -1.52 -5.98
C ALA A 115 19.17 -2.79 -5.20
N ARG A 116 19.52 -2.58 -3.92
CA ARG A 116 19.82 -3.66 -2.98
C ARG A 116 18.52 -4.13 -2.31
N TRP A 117 17.70 -4.88 -3.04
CA TRP A 117 16.32 -5.22 -2.64
C TRP A 117 16.14 -5.78 -1.24
N ALA A 118 17.05 -6.65 -0.77
CA ALA A 118 16.98 -7.14 0.60
C ALA A 118 17.09 -6.02 1.66
N GLN A 119 17.81 -4.93 1.37
CA GLN A 119 17.87 -3.74 2.22
C GLN A 119 16.68 -2.80 1.99
N VAL A 120 16.23 -2.67 0.74
CA VAL A 120 15.02 -1.91 0.38
C VAL A 120 13.81 -2.46 1.15
N GLU A 121 13.56 -3.77 1.11
CA GLU A 121 12.41 -4.38 1.79
C GLU A 121 12.46 -4.20 3.32
N ARG A 122 13.64 -4.36 3.92
CA ARG A 122 13.82 -4.09 5.36
C ARG A 122 13.49 -2.63 5.70
N GLY A 123 13.99 -1.69 4.90
CA GLY A 123 13.74 -0.27 5.10
C GLY A 123 12.28 0.10 4.87
N TRP A 124 11.66 -0.48 3.85
CA TRP A 124 10.27 -0.23 3.48
C TRP A 124 9.32 -0.69 4.58
N GLY A 125 9.45 -1.93 5.06
CA GLY A 125 8.60 -2.42 6.16
C GLY A 125 8.68 -1.53 7.39
N LEU A 126 9.87 -1.04 7.73
CA LEU A 126 10.05 -0.10 8.84
C LEU A 126 9.42 1.28 8.54
N TYR A 127 9.56 1.78 7.31
CA TYR A 127 8.98 3.04 6.87
C TYR A 127 7.46 3.04 6.94
N GLU A 128 6.80 1.96 6.49
CA GLU A 128 5.34 1.83 6.52
C GLU A 128 4.75 1.88 7.93
N VAL A 129 5.50 1.41 8.91
CA VAL A 129 5.07 1.36 10.31
C VAL A 129 5.39 2.65 11.04
N ARG A 130 6.50 3.33 10.68
CA ARG A 130 7.06 4.40 11.53
C ARG A 130 7.17 5.77 10.87
N CYS A 131 6.98 5.86 9.56
CA CYS A 131 7.23 7.09 8.80
C CYS A 131 6.04 7.49 7.92
N ALA A 132 5.33 6.52 7.34
CA ALA A 132 4.28 6.76 6.35
C ALA A 132 3.09 7.58 6.86
N GLU A 133 2.80 7.58 8.16
CA GLU A 133 1.72 8.40 8.74
C GLU A 133 1.94 9.90 8.50
N CYS A 134 3.18 10.37 8.62
CA CYS A 134 3.52 11.78 8.39
C CYS A 134 4.05 12.04 6.97
N HIS A 135 4.84 11.12 6.43
CA HIS A 135 5.51 11.29 5.14
C HIS A 135 4.75 10.70 3.96
N GLY A 136 3.63 10.00 4.20
CA GLY A 136 2.87 9.27 3.18
C GLY A 136 3.58 8.01 2.68
N THR A 137 2.82 7.07 2.13
CA THR A 137 3.32 5.77 1.63
C THR A 137 4.40 5.93 0.56
N TYR A 138 4.31 6.95 -0.28
CA TYR A 138 5.23 7.17 -1.40
C TYR A 138 6.21 8.33 -1.18
N GLY A 139 6.32 8.82 0.07
CA GLY A 139 7.22 9.93 0.42
C GLY A 139 6.62 11.32 0.25
N HIS A 140 5.42 11.43 -0.32
CA HIS A 140 4.67 12.68 -0.37
C HIS A 140 3.75 12.81 0.87
N PRO A 141 3.88 13.87 1.68
CA PRO A 141 3.02 14.07 2.84
C PRO A 141 1.53 14.06 2.46
N PRO A 142 0.67 13.33 3.20
CA PRO A 142 -0.77 13.35 2.97
C PRO A 142 -1.35 14.77 3.12
N PRO A 143 -2.52 15.07 2.52
CA PRO A 143 -3.17 16.37 2.65
C PRO A 143 -3.43 16.71 4.12
N GLU A 144 -3.93 15.74 4.88
CA GLU A 144 -4.20 15.81 6.31
C GLU A 144 -3.06 15.17 7.11
N LEU A 145 -2.66 15.83 8.19
CA LEU A 145 -1.56 15.39 9.06
C LEU A 145 -2.03 15.30 10.51
N PRO A 146 -1.38 14.47 11.35
CA PRO A 146 -1.69 14.43 12.77
C PRO A 146 -1.52 15.82 13.42
N ARG A 147 -2.35 16.10 14.44
CA ARG A 147 -2.31 17.38 15.15
C ARG A 147 -0.91 17.68 15.69
N GLY A 148 -0.43 18.90 15.45
CA GLY A 148 0.88 19.36 15.90
C GLY A 148 2.06 18.92 15.03
N VAL A 149 1.83 18.13 13.97
CA VAL A 149 2.87 17.78 13.00
C VAL A 149 3.04 18.92 12.01
N THR A 150 4.27 19.44 11.93
CA THR A 150 4.64 20.36 10.83
C THR A 150 4.72 19.57 9.54
N ARG A 151 4.15 20.11 8.45
CA ARG A 151 4.16 19.44 7.14
C ARG A 151 5.57 18.99 6.77
N PRO A 152 5.82 17.66 6.68
CA PRO A 152 7.12 17.17 6.26
C PRO A 152 7.40 17.58 4.82
N ARG A 153 8.65 17.49 4.40
CA ARG A 153 8.94 17.64 2.97
C ARG A 153 8.53 16.40 2.19
N ASP A 154 8.39 16.59 0.89
CA ASP A 154 8.36 15.50 -0.07
C ASP A 154 9.74 14.81 -0.11
N LEU A 155 9.75 13.51 0.22
CA LEU A 155 10.91 12.63 0.17
C LEU A 155 11.12 12.04 -1.23
N SER A 156 10.14 12.13 -2.11
CA SER A 156 10.23 11.69 -3.51
C SER A 156 10.83 12.76 -4.43
N ASP A 157 10.94 14.01 -3.94
CA ASP A 157 11.51 15.16 -4.65
C ASP A 157 12.95 14.87 -5.13
N PRO A 158 13.19 14.77 -6.46
CA PRO A 158 14.49 14.47 -7.03
C PRO A 158 15.58 15.47 -6.65
N GLU A 159 15.23 16.74 -6.51
CA GLU A 159 16.19 17.80 -6.21
C GLU A 159 16.64 17.74 -4.75
N TRP A 160 15.72 17.40 -3.85
CA TRP A 160 16.07 17.12 -2.46
C TRP A 160 16.89 15.84 -2.30
N GLN A 161 16.52 14.78 -3.02
CA GLN A 161 17.26 13.51 -3.03
C GLN A 161 18.72 13.76 -3.43
N LYS A 162 18.97 14.52 -4.51
CA LYS A 162 20.34 14.84 -4.96
C LYS A 162 21.18 15.60 -3.93
N ARG A 163 20.57 16.52 -3.18
CA ARG A 163 21.28 17.39 -2.22
C ARG A 163 21.49 16.79 -0.84
N THR A 164 20.73 15.77 -0.48
CA THR A 164 20.79 15.17 0.86
C THR A 164 21.73 13.99 0.84
N SER A 165 22.63 13.86 1.82
CA SER A 165 23.52 12.70 1.92
C SER A 165 22.86 11.53 2.69
N ASP A 166 23.36 10.31 2.49
CA ASP A 166 22.89 9.15 3.28
C ASP A 166 23.19 9.31 4.78
N ALA A 167 24.31 9.97 5.11
CA ALA A 167 24.66 10.27 6.50
C ALA A 167 23.64 11.22 7.15
N ASP A 168 23.17 12.23 6.41
CA ASP A 168 22.13 13.15 6.88
C ASP A 168 20.78 12.44 7.07
N LEU A 169 20.43 11.52 6.16
CA LEU A 169 19.22 10.70 6.30
C LEU A 169 19.29 9.83 7.55
N ILE A 170 20.41 9.12 7.73
CA ILE A 170 20.64 8.26 8.90
C ILE A 170 20.58 9.07 10.19
N ALA A 171 21.23 10.24 10.23
CA ALA A 171 21.21 11.12 11.40
C ALA A 171 19.79 11.61 11.72
N ALA A 172 19.05 12.08 10.71
CA ALA A 172 17.68 12.56 10.87
C ALA A 172 16.74 11.49 11.41
N VAL A 173 16.82 10.26 10.90
CA VAL A 173 15.95 9.15 11.35
C VAL A 173 16.29 8.71 12.77
N ARG A 174 17.58 8.70 13.14
CA ARG A 174 18.02 8.25 14.46
C ARG A 174 17.79 9.28 15.57
N HIS A 175 17.99 10.55 15.25
CA HIS A 175 18.06 11.62 16.25
C HIS A 175 16.93 12.64 16.13
N GLY A 176 16.10 12.51 15.10
CA GLY A 176 15.15 13.56 14.74
C GLY A 176 15.84 14.80 14.19
N ARG A 177 15.04 15.81 13.91
CA ARG A 177 15.44 17.16 13.49
C ARG A 177 14.33 18.15 13.80
N LYS A 178 14.56 19.44 13.57
CA LYS A 178 13.50 20.46 13.70
C LYS A 178 12.28 20.07 12.86
N GLY A 179 11.12 19.90 13.50
CA GLY A 179 9.86 19.50 12.87
C GLY A 179 9.65 17.98 12.69
N MET A 180 10.64 17.14 13.02
CA MET A 180 10.53 15.68 13.03
C MET A 180 11.16 15.13 14.32
N PRO A 181 10.38 14.76 15.34
CA PRO A 181 10.92 14.29 16.60
C PRO A 181 11.71 12.99 16.42
N ALA A 182 12.63 12.73 17.36
CA ALA A 182 13.26 11.41 17.45
C ALA A 182 12.18 10.36 17.74
N LEU A 183 12.23 9.25 17.02
CA LEU A 183 11.27 8.16 17.18
C LEU A 183 11.51 7.42 18.51
N VAL A 184 10.42 7.00 19.17
CA VAL A 184 10.43 6.13 20.36
C VAL A 184 9.62 4.87 20.04
N PRO A 185 10.18 3.66 20.15
CA PRO A 185 11.59 3.34 20.48
C PRO A 185 12.59 3.92 19.46
N ARG A 186 13.84 4.12 19.87
CA ARG A 186 14.88 4.68 18.98
C ARG A 186 15.21 3.71 17.85
N ILE A 187 15.50 4.27 16.67
CA ILE A 187 15.93 3.51 15.49
C ILE A 187 17.42 3.14 15.63
N GLY A 188 17.74 1.87 15.46
CA GLY A 188 19.11 1.35 15.45
C GLY A 188 19.92 1.78 14.23
N ASN A 189 21.23 1.56 14.25
CA ASN A 189 22.10 1.92 13.12
C ASN A 189 21.76 1.16 11.83
N ASP A 190 21.50 -0.14 11.93
CA ASP A 190 21.21 -0.97 10.76
C ASP A 190 19.83 -0.68 10.19
N GLU A 191 18.85 -0.45 11.05
CA GLU A 191 17.52 0.02 10.68
C GLU A 191 17.57 1.38 9.97
N ALA A 192 18.36 2.32 10.50
CA ALA A 192 18.53 3.63 9.87
C ALA A 192 19.20 3.54 8.49
N ARG A 193 20.18 2.64 8.34
CA ARG A 193 20.80 2.36 7.03
C ARG A 193 19.80 1.75 6.04
N ALA A 194 18.97 0.81 6.49
CA ALA A 194 17.92 0.23 5.65
C ALA A 194 16.88 1.27 5.24
N LEU A 195 16.45 2.14 6.18
CA LEU A 195 15.57 3.27 5.89
C LEU A 195 16.17 4.24 4.88
N ALA A 196 17.45 4.60 5.01
CA ALA A 196 18.12 5.45 4.03
C ALA A 196 18.09 4.81 2.63
N VAL A 197 18.39 3.51 2.52
CA VAL A 197 18.30 2.77 1.25
C VAL A 197 16.89 2.80 0.67
N PHE A 198 15.85 2.58 1.48
CA PHE A 198 14.47 2.67 1.01
C PHE A 198 14.07 4.09 0.59
N VAL A 199 14.43 5.10 1.39
CA VAL A 199 14.15 6.51 1.05
C VAL A 199 14.77 6.88 -0.30
N ARG A 200 15.93 6.32 -0.68
CA ARG A 200 16.52 6.51 -2.02
C ARG A 200 15.73 5.89 -3.17
N ILE A 201 14.82 4.96 -2.90
CA ILE A 201 13.94 4.38 -3.91
C ILE A 201 12.75 5.31 -4.20
N LEU A 202 12.29 6.08 -3.22
CA LEU A 202 11.18 7.03 -3.38
C LEU A 202 11.45 8.01 -4.53
N SER A 203 10.50 8.11 -5.45
CA SER A 203 10.46 9.05 -6.56
C SER A 203 9.06 9.07 -7.17
N PRO A 204 8.73 10.01 -8.07
CA PRO A 204 7.51 9.95 -8.87
C PRO A 204 7.37 8.62 -9.62
N GLY A 205 8.46 8.11 -10.21
CA GLY A 205 8.45 6.81 -10.88
C GLY A 205 8.21 5.60 -9.97
N PHE A 206 8.69 5.62 -8.72
CA PHE A 206 8.38 4.58 -7.74
C PHE A 206 6.90 4.55 -7.42
N GLU A 207 6.29 5.71 -7.17
CA GLU A 207 4.85 5.83 -6.94
C GLU A 207 4.05 5.21 -8.09
N TRP A 208 4.35 5.58 -9.33
CA TRP A 208 3.65 5.04 -10.50
C TRP A 208 3.91 3.55 -10.71
N TYR A 209 5.15 3.09 -10.51
CA TYR A 209 5.49 1.68 -10.66
C TYR A 209 4.74 0.81 -9.65
N GLN A 210 4.69 1.25 -8.40
CA GLN A 210 3.98 0.55 -7.34
C GLN A 210 2.48 0.46 -7.60
N ARG A 211 1.89 1.52 -8.13
CA ARG A 211 0.45 1.60 -8.39
C ARG A 211 0.00 0.82 -9.63
N THR A 212 0.88 0.62 -10.60
CA THR A 212 0.49 0.11 -11.92
C THR A 212 1.21 -1.17 -12.31
N CYS A 213 2.49 -1.30 -11.97
CA CYS A 213 3.36 -2.34 -12.51
C CYS A 213 3.66 -3.45 -11.50
N ALA A 214 3.87 -3.10 -10.22
CA ALA A 214 4.39 -4.01 -9.20
C ALA A 214 3.49 -5.24 -8.96
N VAL A 215 2.17 -5.10 -9.12
CA VAL A 215 1.21 -6.22 -9.04
C VAL A 215 1.57 -7.41 -9.93
N CYS A 216 2.10 -7.13 -11.12
CA CYS A 216 2.46 -8.15 -12.11
C CYS A 216 3.96 -8.38 -12.18
N HIS A 217 4.75 -7.32 -12.01
CA HIS A 217 6.20 -7.33 -12.19
C HIS A 217 6.99 -7.51 -10.90
N GLY A 218 6.33 -7.54 -9.74
CA GLY A 218 6.95 -7.54 -8.43
C GLY A 218 7.54 -6.18 -8.07
N ASP A 219 7.70 -5.93 -6.78
CA ASP A 219 8.30 -4.69 -6.28
C ASP A 219 9.73 -4.48 -6.80
N ASP A 220 10.48 -5.58 -6.95
CA ASP A 220 11.85 -5.60 -7.44
C ASP A 220 12.00 -5.67 -8.96
N GLY A 221 10.87 -5.74 -9.68
CA GLY A 221 10.85 -5.88 -11.13
C GLY A 221 11.27 -7.25 -11.65
N ARG A 222 11.32 -8.29 -10.81
CA ARG A 222 11.76 -9.64 -11.20
C ARG A 222 10.61 -10.63 -11.43
N GLY A 223 9.37 -10.15 -11.36
CA GLY A 223 8.14 -10.91 -11.46
C GLY A 223 7.64 -11.37 -10.09
N VAL A 224 6.33 -11.56 -9.96
CA VAL A 224 5.72 -12.17 -8.77
C VAL A 224 5.70 -13.70 -8.90
N GLN A 225 5.97 -14.42 -7.80
CA GLN A 225 5.70 -15.85 -7.73
C GLN A 225 4.30 -16.02 -7.15
N ALA A 226 3.40 -16.71 -7.87
CA ALA A 226 2.05 -16.95 -7.39
C ALA A 226 2.10 -17.74 -6.08
N VAL A 227 1.59 -17.16 -5.00
CA VAL A 227 1.60 -17.78 -3.66
C VAL A 227 0.63 -18.97 -3.59
N SER A 228 -0.38 -19.03 -4.48
CA SER A 228 -1.50 -19.98 -4.40
C SER A 228 -1.39 -21.24 -5.27
N GLY A 229 -0.28 -21.50 -5.96
CA GLY A 229 -0.18 -22.64 -6.90
C GLY A 229 -1.10 -22.55 -8.13
N GLU A 230 -1.95 -21.53 -8.20
CA GLU A 230 -2.79 -21.20 -9.36
C GLU A 230 -1.92 -20.58 -10.47
N VAL A 231 -2.22 -20.94 -11.73
CA VAL A 231 -1.46 -20.49 -12.89
C VAL A 231 -1.98 -19.14 -13.37
N TYR A 232 -1.28 -18.07 -13.01
CA TYR A 232 -1.50 -16.73 -13.55
C TYR A 232 -0.57 -16.47 -14.75
N ARG A 233 -1.09 -15.91 -15.85
CA ARG A 233 -0.27 -15.43 -16.97
C ARG A 233 0.38 -14.10 -16.60
N LEU A 234 1.46 -14.18 -15.85
CA LEU A 234 2.23 -13.01 -15.43
C LEU A 234 3.30 -12.67 -16.48
N PRO A 235 3.66 -11.37 -16.61
CA PRO A 235 4.78 -10.98 -17.44
C PRO A 235 6.07 -11.70 -17.03
N LYS A 236 6.79 -12.25 -18.01
CA LYS A 236 8.09 -12.92 -17.80
C LYS A 236 9.28 -11.96 -17.79
N VAL A 237 9.04 -10.67 -18.03
CA VAL A 237 10.09 -9.65 -18.10
C VAL A 237 10.72 -9.46 -16.73
N ARG A 238 12.05 -9.33 -16.71
CA ARG A 238 12.83 -8.98 -15.53
C ARG A 238 13.54 -7.66 -15.80
N PHE A 239 13.27 -6.65 -15.00
CA PHE A 239 13.90 -5.32 -15.13
C PHE A 239 15.30 -5.33 -14.50
N ASP A 240 16.19 -6.16 -15.06
CA ASP A 240 17.59 -6.31 -14.64
C ASP A 240 18.56 -5.63 -15.61
N ARG A 241 19.87 -5.67 -15.29
CA ARG A 241 20.92 -5.09 -16.14
C ARG A 241 20.89 -5.62 -17.58
N ARG A 242 20.50 -6.88 -17.80
CA ARG A 242 20.46 -7.52 -19.12
C ARG A 242 19.29 -7.01 -19.95
N TYR A 243 18.11 -6.83 -19.34
CA TYR A 243 16.97 -6.22 -20.02
C TYR A 243 17.32 -4.84 -20.56
N PHE A 244 18.08 -4.09 -19.77
CA PHE A 244 18.48 -2.71 -20.01
C PHE A 244 19.66 -2.51 -20.95
N SER A 245 20.59 -3.46 -21.04
CA SER A 245 21.76 -3.36 -21.92
C SER A 245 21.42 -3.59 -23.39
N GLY A 246 20.32 -4.30 -23.68
CA GLY A 246 19.89 -4.62 -25.04
C GLY A 246 18.78 -3.72 -25.59
N ARG A 247 18.48 -2.59 -24.92
CA ARG A 247 17.35 -1.71 -25.28
C ARG A 247 17.73 -0.24 -25.14
N SER A 248 17.38 0.54 -26.17
CA SER A 248 17.40 1.99 -26.14
C SER A 248 16.35 2.56 -25.19
N GLU A 249 16.52 3.82 -24.79
CA GLU A 249 15.52 4.49 -23.94
C GLU A 249 14.17 4.65 -24.64
N SER A 250 14.15 4.89 -25.95
CA SER A 250 12.92 5.01 -26.73
C SER A 250 12.14 3.71 -26.80
N GLU A 251 12.80 2.55 -26.92
CA GLU A 251 12.14 1.24 -26.90
C GLU A 251 11.49 0.96 -25.54
N ILE A 252 12.18 1.25 -24.44
CA ILE A 252 11.65 1.05 -23.09
C ILE A 252 10.49 2.02 -22.84
N ARG A 253 10.66 3.29 -23.23
CA ARG A 253 9.60 4.30 -23.13
C ARG A 253 8.36 3.88 -23.90
N SER A 254 8.51 3.45 -25.15
CA SER A 254 7.40 3.00 -25.99
C SER A 254 6.66 1.82 -25.37
N ALA A 255 7.38 0.85 -24.80
CA ALA A 255 6.76 -0.26 -24.08
C ALA A 255 5.97 0.20 -22.84
N VAL A 256 6.50 1.17 -22.08
CA VAL A 256 5.80 1.75 -20.91
C VAL A 256 4.54 2.50 -21.35
N LEU A 257 4.63 3.33 -22.39
CA LEU A 257 3.49 4.08 -22.94
C LEU A 257 2.39 3.15 -23.44
N HIS A 258 2.76 2.11 -24.19
CA HIS A 258 1.83 1.07 -24.64
C HIS A 258 1.15 0.40 -23.44
N MET A 259 1.89 0.00 -22.42
CA MET A 259 1.30 -0.61 -21.22
C MET A 259 0.32 0.31 -20.49
N LEU A 260 0.66 1.60 -20.36
CA LEU A 260 -0.22 2.59 -19.72
C LEU A 260 -1.48 2.89 -20.55
N HIS A 261 -1.43 2.67 -21.86
CA HIS A 261 -2.58 2.81 -22.75
C HIS A 261 -3.50 1.59 -22.73
N GLU A 262 -2.92 0.38 -22.82
CA GLU A 262 -3.67 -0.88 -22.93
C GLU A 262 -4.28 -1.35 -21.61
N HIS A 263 -3.64 -1.03 -20.48
CA HIS A 263 -4.08 -1.51 -19.18
C HIS A 263 -4.64 -0.38 -18.33
N GLU A 264 -5.95 -0.19 -18.41
CA GLU A 264 -6.68 0.66 -17.47
C GLU A 264 -6.52 0.12 -16.04
N PRO A 265 -6.30 0.99 -15.03
CA PRO A 265 -6.19 0.50 -13.67
C PRO A 265 -7.55 -0.01 -13.17
N ALA A 266 -7.58 -1.23 -12.64
CA ALA A 266 -8.71 -1.77 -11.88
C ALA A 266 -8.28 -1.97 -10.43
N MET A 267 -9.21 -2.32 -9.52
CA MET A 267 -8.78 -2.83 -8.22
C MET A 267 -7.86 -4.04 -8.48
N PRO A 268 -6.61 -4.03 -7.96
CA PRO A 268 -5.68 -5.10 -8.26
C PRO A 268 -6.23 -6.45 -7.85
N HIS A 269 -6.00 -7.46 -8.68
CA HIS A 269 -6.24 -8.85 -8.31
C HIS A 269 -5.09 -9.30 -7.39
N PHE A 270 -5.39 -9.52 -6.10
CA PHE A 270 -4.37 -9.74 -5.07
C PHE A 270 -3.92 -11.19 -4.91
N ALA A 271 -4.51 -12.17 -5.60
CA ALA A 271 -4.12 -13.58 -5.42
C ALA A 271 -2.62 -13.91 -5.64
N PRO A 272 -1.85 -13.22 -6.51
CA PRO A 272 -0.43 -13.47 -6.68
C PRO A 272 0.41 -12.87 -5.54
N MET A 273 -0.16 -12.01 -4.69
CA MET A 273 0.54 -11.22 -3.69
C MET A 273 0.10 -11.52 -2.25
N LEU A 274 -1.17 -11.89 -2.05
CA LEU A 274 -1.74 -12.13 -0.73
C LEU A 274 -2.41 -13.50 -0.66
N GLU A 275 -2.06 -14.24 0.39
CA GLU A 275 -2.77 -15.45 0.79
C GLU A 275 -4.16 -15.11 1.32
N ARG A 276 -5.08 -16.07 1.23
CA ARG A 276 -6.45 -15.95 1.77
C ARG A 276 -6.46 -15.57 3.24
N ALA A 277 -5.53 -16.13 4.02
CA ALA A 277 -5.39 -15.84 5.45
C ALA A 277 -4.99 -14.36 5.69
N GLN A 278 -4.13 -13.80 4.85
CA GLN A 278 -3.72 -12.40 4.94
C GLN A 278 -4.88 -11.46 4.57
N ILE A 279 -5.62 -11.77 3.50
CA ILE A 279 -6.81 -10.99 3.11
C ILE A 279 -7.87 -11.04 4.22
N ARG A 280 -8.12 -12.21 4.81
CA ARG A 280 -9.04 -12.36 5.94
C ARG A 280 -8.62 -11.50 7.13
N ALA A 281 -7.34 -11.54 7.50
CA ALA A 281 -6.81 -10.73 8.60
C ALA A 281 -6.95 -9.22 8.33
N ILE A 282 -6.78 -8.78 7.07
CA ILE A 282 -7.03 -7.38 6.67
C ILE A 282 -8.51 -7.01 6.86
N VAL A 283 -9.45 -7.86 6.44
CA VAL A 283 -10.89 -7.61 6.62
C VAL A 283 -11.25 -7.54 8.10
N GLU A 284 -10.73 -8.44 8.92
CA GLU A 284 -10.94 -8.43 10.38
C GLU A 284 -10.33 -7.19 11.04
N TYR A 285 -9.13 -6.78 10.63
CA TYR A 285 -8.51 -5.53 11.05
C TYR A 285 -9.41 -4.33 10.73
N LEU A 286 -9.93 -4.23 9.51
CA LEU A 286 -10.81 -3.13 9.09
C LEU A 286 -12.12 -3.10 9.89
N ARG A 287 -12.73 -4.26 10.16
CA ARG A 287 -13.92 -4.37 11.01
C ARG A 287 -13.66 -3.95 12.45
N SER A 288 -12.42 -4.11 12.92
CA SER A 288 -12.01 -3.79 14.30
C SER A 288 -11.53 -2.35 14.52
N LEU A 289 -11.48 -1.53 13.47
CA LEU A 289 -11.21 -0.09 13.62
C LEU A 289 -12.46 0.61 14.22
N PRO A 290 -12.28 1.72 14.96
CA PRO A 290 -13.34 2.42 15.72
C PRO A 290 -14.23 3.33 14.89
#